data_AF-A0A938VXT2-F1
#
_entry.id   AF-A0A938VXT2-F1
#
_cell.length_a   1.000
_cell.length_b   1.000
_cell.length_c   1.000
_cell.angle_alpha   90.00
_cell.angle_beta   90.00
_cell.angle_gamma   90.00
#
_symmetry.space_group_name_H-M   'P 1'
#
loop_
_entity.id
_entity.type
_entity.pdbx_description
1 polymer ?
#
loop_
_entity_poly.entity_id
_entity_poly.type
_entity_poly.pdbx_seq_one_letter_code
_entity_poly.pdbx_strand_id
1 'polypeptide(L)'
;GDCYLHGRGVEKDEKEAVRWFQMAADQDYPPALHRLGNCYLQGTGVDRDIVQAMRCYQKAADSKYQPSIEVLHKLEEGSGG
;
A
#
# COMPACT_ATOMS: atom_id res chain seq x y z
N GLY A 1 -7.26 7.47 4.51
CA GLY A 1 -7.48 6.24 3.75
C GLY A 1 -8.34 5.25 4.51
N ASP A 2 -7.90 4.76 5.67
CA ASP A 2 -8.53 3.60 6.33
C ASP A 2 -10.02 3.72 6.68
N CYS A 3 -10.54 4.91 7.00
CA CYS A 3 -11.98 5.08 7.25
C CYS A 3 -12.80 4.81 5.99
N TYR A 4 -12.39 5.39 4.85
CA TYR A 4 -13.01 5.12 3.55
C TYR A 4 -12.78 3.68 3.09
N LEU A 5 -11.60 3.10 3.34
CA LEU A 5 -11.30 1.71 2.93
C LEU A 5 -12.22 0.70 3.61
N HIS A 6 -12.58 0.93 4.88
CA HIS A 6 -13.37 0.00 5.70
C HIS A 6 -14.80 0.49 6.00
N GLY A 7 -15.20 1.66 5.50
CA GLY A 7 -16.49 2.28 5.82
C GLY A 7 -16.67 2.62 7.32
N ARG A 8 -15.59 3.01 8.02
CA ARG A 8 -15.66 3.35 9.45
C ARG A 8 -16.08 4.80 9.66
N GLY A 9 -17.35 5.01 9.98
CA GLY A 9 -17.93 6.34 10.21
C GLY A 9 -18.14 7.16 8.93
N VAL A 10 -17.84 6.59 7.77
CA VAL A 10 -18.07 7.13 6.43
C VAL A 10 -18.51 5.98 5.52
N GLU A 11 -19.14 6.29 4.38
CA GLU A 11 -19.42 5.27 3.36
C GLU A 11 -18.09 4.67 2.85
N LYS A 12 -18.10 3.36 2.60
CA LYS A 12 -16.92 2.67 2.07
C LYS A 12 -16.64 3.16 0.65
N ASP A 13 -15.45 3.70 0.43
CA ASP A 13 -14.97 4.14 -0.89
C ASP A 13 -13.48 3.82 -1.02
N GLU A 14 -13.17 2.82 -1.84
CA GLU A 14 -11.80 2.37 -2.05
C GLU A 14 -10.99 3.37 -2.89
N LYS A 15 -11.63 4.09 -3.82
CA LYS A 15 -10.96 5.09 -4.66
C LYS A 15 -10.56 6.30 -3.83
N GLU A 16 -11.46 6.78 -2.97
CA GLU A 16 -11.16 7.88 -2.07
C GLU A 16 -10.11 7.44 -1.03
N ALA A 17 -10.17 6.19 -0.55
CA ALA A 17 -9.13 5.66 0.33
C ALA A 17 -7.72 5.72 -0.28
N VAL A 18 -7.58 5.28 -1.54
CA VAL A 18 -6.33 5.37 -2.30
C VAL A 18 -5.89 6.81 -2.45
N ARG A 19 -6.79 7.74 -2.81
CA ARG A 19 -6.45 9.16 -2.94
C ARG A 19 -5.80 9.71 -1.67
N TRP A 20 -6.35 9.38 -0.50
CA TRP A 20 -5.76 9.76 0.78
C TRP A 20 -4.43 9.06 1.08
N PHE A 21 -4.29 7.78 0.72
CA PHE A 21 -3.00 7.09 0.87
C PHE A 21 -1.92 7.70 -0.02
N GLN A 22 -2.26 8.07 -1.26
CA GLN A 22 -1.34 8.75 -2.18
C GLN A 22 -0.84 10.07 -1.59
N MET A 23 -1.75 10.93 -1.11
CA MET A 23 -1.38 12.23 -0.51
C MET A 23 -0.43 12.09 0.71
N ALA A 24 -0.59 11.04 1.51
CA ALA A 24 0.31 10.77 2.63
C ALA A 24 1.61 10.08 2.19
N ALA A 25 1.54 9.21 1.18
CA ALA A 25 2.71 8.57 0.58
C ALA A 25 3.62 9.57 -0.14
N ASP A 26 3.06 10.65 -0.71
CA ASP A 26 3.81 11.76 -1.33
C ASP A 26 4.62 12.56 -0.30
N GLN A 27 4.32 12.41 1.00
CA GLN A 27 5.09 12.94 2.13
C GLN A 27 6.02 11.88 2.73
N ASP A 28 6.29 10.79 1.99
CA ASP A 28 7.09 9.64 2.39
C ASP A 28 6.63 8.98 3.71
N TYR A 29 5.34 9.08 4.04
CA TYR A 29 4.79 8.47 5.26
C TYR A 29 4.72 6.94 5.12
N PRO A 30 5.54 6.16 5.87
CA PRO A 30 5.70 4.73 5.59
C PRO A 30 4.43 3.87 5.73
N PRO A 31 3.54 4.10 6.71
CA PRO A 31 2.27 3.39 6.78
C PRO A 31 1.37 3.64 5.57
N ALA A 32 1.36 4.87 5.03
CA ALA A 32 0.57 5.17 3.82
C ALA A 32 1.18 4.53 2.58
N LEU A 33 2.50 4.56 2.42
CA LEU A 33 3.21 3.83 1.36
C LEU A 33 2.88 2.34 1.41
N HIS A 34 2.92 1.71 2.60
CA HIS A 34 2.55 0.30 2.76
C HIS A 34 1.09 0.03 2.36
N ARG A 35 0.15 0.88 2.81
CA ARG A 35 -1.28 0.75 2.47
C ARG A 35 -1.53 0.93 0.98
N LEU A 36 -0.89 1.90 0.36
CA LEU A 36 -0.95 2.13 -1.09
C LEU A 36 -0.36 0.94 -1.86
N GLY A 37 0.74 0.37 -1.38
CA GLY A 37 1.31 -0.86 -1.92
C GLY A 37 0.31 -2.02 -1.91
N ASN A 38 -0.41 -2.21 -0.79
CA ASN A 38 -1.48 -3.21 -0.69
C ASN A 38 -2.61 -2.96 -1.69
N CYS A 39 -3.02 -1.69 -1.88
CA CYS A 39 -4.05 -1.32 -2.86
C CYS A 39 -3.62 -1.70 -4.28
N TYR A 40 -2.39 -1.38 -4.68
CA TYR A 40 -1.85 -1.77 -5.99
C TYR A 40 -1.68 -3.29 -6.15
N LEU A 41 -1.28 -4.00 -5.09
CA LEU A 41 -1.09 -5.45 -5.15
C LEU A 41 -2.41 -6.20 -5.37
N GLN A 42 -3.49 -5.72 -4.74
CA GLN A 42 -4.82 -6.34 -4.76
C GLN A 42 -5.78 -5.74 -5.80
N GLY A 43 -5.44 -4.60 -6.40
CA GLY A 43 -6.35 -3.86 -7.28
C GLY A 43 -7.51 -3.21 -6.52
N THR A 44 -7.28 -2.74 -5.29
CA THR A 44 -8.31 -2.15 -4.42
C THR A 44 -8.36 -0.64 -4.61
N GLY A 45 -9.44 -0.13 -5.22
CA GLY A 45 -9.60 1.30 -5.51
C GLY A 45 -8.68 1.84 -6.61
N VAL A 46 -7.76 1.02 -7.14
CA VAL A 46 -6.84 1.28 -8.25
C VAL A 46 -6.67 0.02 -9.06
N ASP A 47 -6.22 0.15 -10.31
CA ASP A 47 -5.84 -1.02 -11.10
C ASP A 47 -4.68 -1.75 -10.43
N ARG A 48 -4.70 -3.08 -10.54
CA ARG A 48 -3.65 -3.93 -9.99
C ARG A 48 -2.34 -3.65 -10.72
N ASP A 49 -1.30 -3.25 -9.98
CA ASP A 49 0.02 -2.96 -10.51
C ASP A 49 1.10 -3.44 -9.52
N ILE A 50 1.68 -4.60 -9.81
CA ILE A 50 2.69 -5.22 -8.95
C ILE A 50 3.96 -4.35 -8.88
N VAL A 51 4.32 -3.65 -9.95
CA VAL A 51 5.53 -2.81 -10.00
C VAL A 51 5.35 -1.60 -9.08
N GLN A 52 4.19 -0.94 -9.13
CA GLN A 52 3.88 0.15 -8.20
C GLN A 52 3.77 -0.34 -6.75
N ALA A 53 3.19 -1.52 -6.53
CA ALA A 53 3.13 -2.12 -5.20
C ALA A 53 4.52 -2.32 -4.59
N MET A 54 5.43 -2.98 -5.33
CA MET A 54 6.82 -3.19 -4.92
C MET A 54 7.54 -1.87 -4.65
N ARG A 55 7.37 -0.87 -5.53
CA ARG A 55 7.96 0.45 -5.34
C ARG A 55 7.49 1.12 -4.04
N CYS A 56 6.20 1.02 -3.72
CA CYS A 56 5.65 1.56 -2.48
C CYS A 56 6.22 0.84 -1.26
N TYR A 57 6.29 -0.49 -1.28
CA TYR A 57 6.90 -1.26 -0.19
C TYR A 57 8.38 -0.93 -0.01
N GLN A 58 9.15 -0.81 -1.10
CA GLN A 58 10.56 -0.46 -1.04
C GLN A 58 10.77 0.90 -0.36
N LYS A 59 10.05 1.94 -0.78
CA LYS A 59 10.14 3.26 -0.14
C LYS A 59 9.83 3.22 1.36
N ALA A 60 8.81 2.45 1.76
CA ALA A 60 8.49 2.27 3.17
C ALA A 60 9.60 1.51 3.92
N ALA A 61 10.16 0.47 3.30
CA ALA A 61 11.27 -0.31 3.85
C ALA A 61 12.55 0.53 4.01
N ASP A 62 12.83 1.46 3.11
CA ASP A 62 13.96 2.40 3.21
C ASP A 62 13.84 3.29 4.47
N SER A 63 12.61 3.55 4.91
CA SER A 63 12.30 4.22 6.19
C SER A 63 12.29 3.28 7.39
N LYS A 64 12.81 2.05 7.26
CA LYS A 64 12.83 0.98 8.26
C LYS A 64 11.45 0.54 8.74
N TYR A 65 10.42 0.68 7.90
CA TYR A 65 9.07 0.26 8.23
C TYR A 65 8.93 -1.26 8.09
N GLN A 66 9.01 -1.95 9.23
CA GLN A 66 9.07 -3.41 9.34
C GLN A 66 7.99 -4.16 8.52
N PRO A 67 6.70 -3.74 8.52
CA PRO A 67 5.67 -4.46 7.75
C PRO A 67 5.95 -4.50 6.25
N SER A 68 6.58 -3.47 5.68
CA SER A 68 6.94 -3.48 4.26
C SER A 68 8.18 -4.33 3.96
N ILE A 69 9.15 -4.38 4.88
CA ILE A 69 10.32 -5.26 4.77
C ILE A 69 9.87 -6.72 4.73
N GLU A 70 8.97 -7.11 5.64
CA GLU A 70 8.41 -8.46 5.67
C GLU A 70 7.63 -8.82 4.40
N VAL A 71 6.86 -7.87 3.85
CA VAL A 71 6.14 -8.10 2.59
C VAL A 71 7.10 -8.31 1.43
N LEU A 72 8.16 -7.50 1.33
CA LEU A 72 9.16 -7.66 0.27
C LEU A 72 9.85 -9.02 0.33
N HIS A 73 10.30 -9.45 1.51
CA HIS A 73 10.91 -10.77 1.69
C HIS A 73 9.96 -11.89 1.23
N LYS A 74 8.68 -11.83 1.61
CA LYS A 74 7.67 -12.83 1.18
C LYS A 74 7.43 -12.84 -0.33
N LEU A 75 7.45 -11.67 -0.98
CA LEU A 75 7.27 -11.57 -2.44
C LEU A 75 8.46 -12.14 -3.20
N GLU A 76 9.67 -11.98 -2.67
CA GLU A 76 10.90 -12.55 -3.22
C GLU A 76 10.94 -14.08 -3.04
N GLU A 77 10.60 -14.58 -1.84
CA GLU A 77 10.55 -16.01 -1.55
C GLU A 77 9.42 -16.75 -2.30
N GLY A 78 8.27 -16.09 -2.49
CA GLY A 78 7.10 -16.67 -3.16
C GLY A 78 7.22 -16.77 -4.69
N SER A 79 8.23 -16.13 -5.29
CA SER A 79 8.48 -16.16 -6.74
C SER A 79 9.45 -17.27 -7.16
N GLY A 80 9.94 -18.07 -6.20
CA GLY A 80 10.92 -19.15 -6.41
C GLY A 80 10.36 -20.58 -6.45
N GLY A 81 9.04 -20.75 -6.64
CA GLY A 81 8.36 -22.06 -6.65
C GLY A 81 7.87 -22.49 -8.02
#